data_AF-M5G7C8-F1
#
_entry.id   AF-M5G7C8-F1
#
_cell.length_a   1.000
_cell.length_b   1.000
_cell.length_c   1.000
_cell.angle_alpha   90.00
_cell.angle_beta   90.00
_cell.angle_gamma   90.00
#
_symmetry.space_group_name_H-M   'P 1'
#
loop_
_entity.id
_entity.type
_entity.pdbx_description
1 polymer ?
#
loop_
_entity_poly.entity_id
_entity_poly.type
_entity_poly.pdbx_seq_one_letter_code
_entity_poly.pdbx_strand_id
1 'polypeptide(L)' 'IQHVSGMKPITYNCCINSCVAYIGALAKLRCCPHCSEPRFKTNGKPAQSYHYLPIIPQLQAQYANTT' A
#
# COMPACT_ATOMS: atom_id res chain seq x y z
N ILE A 1 -10.24 -11.01 -5.66
CA ILE A 1 -9.01 -11.37 -6.40
C ILE A 1 -8.04 -11.97 -5.40
N GLN A 2 -8.07 -13.29 -5.21
CA GLN A 2 -7.11 -14.00 -4.37
C GLN A 2 -6.81 -15.35 -5.03
N HIS A 3 -5.54 -15.75 -4.96
CA HIS A 3 -4.97 -17.08 -5.28
C HIS A 3 -4.54 -17.36 -6.73
N VAL A 4 -3.53 -16.64 -7.22
CA VAL A 4 -2.71 -17.14 -8.35
C VAL A 4 -1.29 -17.54 -7.90
N SER A 5 -0.79 -17.06 -6.76
CA SER A 5 0.66 -17.20 -6.44
C SER A 5 1.01 -17.43 -4.96
N GLY A 6 0.06 -17.76 -4.08
CA GLY A 6 0.32 -17.94 -2.63
C GLY A 6 0.75 -16.68 -1.86
N MET A 7 0.98 -15.57 -2.57
CA MET A 7 1.39 -14.29 -1.99
C MET A 7 0.19 -13.48 -1.49
N LYS A 8 0.35 -12.88 -0.31
CA LYS A 8 -0.67 -12.01 0.30
C LYS A 8 -0.36 -10.55 -0.05
N PRO A 9 -1.25 -9.84 -0.76
CA PRO A 9 -1.09 -8.40 -0.98
C PRO A 9 -1.24 -7.64 0.34
N ILE A 10 -0.43 -6.59 0.49
CA ILE A 10 -0.48 -5.64 1.61
C ILE A 10 -1.28 -4.42 1.16
N THR A 11 -2.21 -3.95 1.97
CA THR A 11 -2.97 -2.73 1.67
C THR A 11 -2.39 -1.53 2.40
N TYR A 12 -2.12 -0.45 1.66
CA TYR A 12 -1.70 0.82 2.21
C TYR A 12 -2.74 1.91 1.94
N ASN A 13 -2.98 2.76 2.93
CA ASN A 13 -3.78 3.97 2.75
C ASN A 13 -2.92 4.99 1.99
N CYS A 14 -3.49 5.65 0.99
CA CYS A 14 -2.79 6.68 0.22
C CYS A 14 -3.63 7.94 0.11
N CYS A 15 -2.98 9.04 -0.25
CA CYS A 15 -3.67 10.26 -0.66
C CYS A 15 -4.57 9.97 -1.87
N ILE A 16 -5.72 10.65 -1.96
CA ILE A 16 -6.64 10.54 -3.09
C ILE A 16 -5.99 11.00 -4.42
N ASN A 17 -5.09 11.98 -4.33
CA ASN A 17 -4.29 12.48 -5.46
C ASN A 17 -2.95 11.73 -5.63
N SER A 18 -2.77 10.61 -4.93
CA SER A 18 -1.58 9.75 -4.99
C SER A 18 -0.23 10.42 -4.67
N CYS A 19 -0.24 11.56 -3.96
CA CYS A 19 0.99 12.25 -3.57
C CYS A 19 1.86 11.42 -2.59
N VAL A 20 1.22 10.72 -1.65
CA VAL A 20 1.89 9.92 -0.61
C VAL A 20 1.14 8.64 -0.28
N ALA A 21 1.89 7.64 0.18
CA ALA A 21 1.38 6.52 0.96
C ALA A 21 1.58 6.79 2.45
N TYR A 22 0.56 6.55 3.26
CA TYR A 22 0.59 6.78 4.70
C TYR A 22 1.23 5.58 5.44
N ILE A 23 2.54 5.44 5.26
CA ILE A 23 3.39 4.40 5.84
C ILE A 23 4.55 5.03 6.63
N GLY A 24 5.19 4.25 7.51
CA GLY A 24 6.37 4.69 8.26
C GLY A 24 6.15 6.02 9.01
N ALA A 25 7.00 7.01 8.73
CA ALA A 25 6.91 8.34 9.33
C ALA A 25 5.57 9.07 9.04
N LEU A 26 4.93 8.77 7.91
CA LEU A 26 3.66 9.37 7.52
C LEU A 26 2.44 8.62 8.09
N ALA A 27 2.64 7.51 8.80
CA ALA A 27 1.56 6.62 9.25
C ALA A 27 0.58 7.28 10.22
N LYS A 28 0.97 8.34 10.92
CA LYS A 28 0.11 9.08 11.87
C LYS A 28 -0.57 10.31 11.26
N LEU A 29 -0.20 10.71 10.03
CA LEU A 29 -0.80 11.87 9.39
C LEU A 29 -2.27 11.60 9.03
N ARG A 30 -3.09 12.64 9.24
CA ARG A 30 -4.51 12.65 8.88
C ARG A 30 -4.81 13.45 7.62
N CYS A 31 -3.88 14.29 7.16
CA CYS A 31 -3.98 15.04 5.92
C CYS A 31 -2.68 14.90 5.13
N CYS A 32 -2.78 15.04 3.81
CA CYS A 32 -1.62 14.98 2.92
C CYS A 32 -0.71 16.20 3.15
N PRO A 33 0.60 16.02 3.36
CA PRO A 33 1.50 17.16 3.56
C PRO A 33 1.73 18.00 2.29
N HIS A 34 1.33 17.50 1.12
CA HIS A 34 1.53 18.21 -0.17
C HIS A 34 0.27 18.90 -0.68
N CYS A 35 -0.90 18.25 -0.56
CA CYS A 35 -2.16 18.78 -1.12
C CYS A 35 -3.25 19.01 -0.07
N SER A 36 -2.94 18.80 1.21
CA SER A 36 -3.84 19.02 2.36
C SER A 36 -5.13 18.19 2.39
N GLU A 37 -5.38 17.35 1.38
CA GLU A 37 -6.53 16.44 1.34
C GLU A 37 -6.56 15.49 2.55
N PRO A 38 -7.75 15.21 3.11
CA PRO A 38 -7.89 14.31 4.24
C PRO A 38 -7.59 12.86 3.83
N ARG A 39 -6.89 12.15 4.71
CA ARG A 39 -6.57 10.73 4.56
C ARG A 39 -7.81 9.85 4.60
N PHE A 40 -8.82 10.25 5.36
CA PHE A 40 -10.03 9.48 5.61
C PHE A 40 -11.26 10.24 5.12
N LYS A 41 -12.26 9.51 4.65
CA LYS A 41 -13.60 10.01 4.35
C LYS A 41 -14.35 10.27 5.66
N THR A 42 -15.51 10.92 5.57
CA THR A 42 -16.39 11.21 6.71
C THR A 42 -16.83 9.95 7.47
N ASN A 43 -16.89 8.79 6.81
CA ASN A 43 -17.22 7.50 7.42
C ASN A 43 -16.01 6.78 8.07
N GLY A 44 -14.86 7.45 8.21
CA GLY A 44 -13.65 6.90 8.80
C GLY A 44 -12.86 5.94 7.91
N LYS A 45 -13.36 5.60 6.71
CA LYS A 45 -12.62 4.76 5.75
C LYS A 45 -11.52 5.57 5.05
N PRO A 46 -10.41 4.95 4.64
CA PRO A 46 -9.40 5.64 3.83
C PRO A 46 -10.02 6.27 2.58
N ALA A 47 -9.54 7.47 2.21
CA ALA A 47 -9.94 8.13 0.97
C ALA A 47 -9.59 7.27 -0.25
N GLN A 48 -8.37 6.70 -0.22
CA GLN A 48 -7.85 5.78 -1.22
C GLN A 48 -6.96 4.72 -0.57
N SER A 49 -6.90 3.52 -1.17
CA SER A 49 -6.05 2.43 -0.73
C SER A 49 -5.41 1.74 -1.92
N TYR A 50 -4.13 1.38 -1.81
CA TYR A 50 -3.39 0.63 -2.83
C TYR A 50 -2.99 -0.73 -2.31
N HIS A 51 -3.04 -1.73 -3.20
CA HIS A 51 -2.56 -3.08 -2.92
C HIS A 51 -1.13 -3.20 -3.43
N TYR A 52 -0.20 -3.42 -2.51
CA TYR A 52 1.20 -3.70 -2.80
C TYR A 52 1.45 -5.20 -2.71
N LEU A 53 2.04 -5.77 -3.75
CA LEU A 53 2.53 -7.14 -3.73
C LEU A 53 4.02 -7.11 -3.34
N PRO A 54 4.42 -7.65 -2.19
CA PRO A 54 5.81 -7.62 -1.76
C PRO A 54 6.74 -8.25 -2.78
N ILE A 55 7.77 -7.51 -3.21
CA ILE A 55 8.68 -7.97 -4.27
C ILE A 55 9.71 -9.00 -3.77
N ILE A 56 10.11 -8.93 -2.50
CA ILE A 56 11.11 -9.84 -1.91
C ILE A 56 10.72 -11.32 -2.08
N PRO A 57 9.53 -11.79 -1.67
CA PRO A 57 9.15 -13.19 -1.87
C PRO A 57 9.01 -13.57 -3.36
N GLN A 58 8.70 -12.61 -4.23
CA GLN A 58 8.66 -12.85 -5.68
C GLN A 58 10.06 -13.14 -6.22
N LEU A 59 11.05 -12.33 -5.83
CA LEU A 59 12.44 -12.52 -6.23
C LEU A 59 12.99 -13.83 -5.64
N GLN A 60 12.72 -14.13 -4.37
CA GLN A 60 13.12 -15.40 -3.77
C GLN A 60 12.54 -16.59 -4.54
N ALA A 61 11.26 -16.57 -4.89
CA ALA A 61 10.64 -17.63 -5.69
C ALA A 61 11.24 -17.73 -7.10
N GLN A 62 11.55 -16.60 -7.73
CA GLN A 62 12.14 -16.56 -9.07
C GLN A 62 13.56 -17.18 -9.12
N TYR A 63 14.37 -16.98 -8.08
CA TYR A 63 15.74 -17.49 -8.01
C TYR A 63 15.91 -18.76 -7.16
N ALA A 64 14.82 -19.32 -6.61
CA ALA A 64 14.88 -20.53 -5.78
C ALA A 64 15.35 -21.78 -6.55
N ASN A 65 15.20 -21.80 -7.88
CA ASN A 65 15.64 -22.89 -8.76
C ASN A 65 16.96 -22.54 -9.46
N THR A 66 18.02 -22.29 -8.71
CA THR A 66 19.39 -22.30 -9.25
C THR A 66 19.90 -23.74 -9.24
N THR A 67 20.00 -24.34 -10.43
CA THR A 67 20.67 -25.61 -10.70
C THR A 67 22.14 -25.57 -10.30
#